data_AF-A0A662PRI3-F1
#
_entry.id   AF-A0A662PRI3-F1
#
_cell.length_a   1.000
_cell.length_b   1.000
_cell.length_c   1.000
_cell.angle_alpha   90.00
_cell.angle_beta   90.00
_cell.angle_gamma   90.00
#
_symmetry.space_group_name_H-M   'P 1'
#
loop_
_entity.id
_entity.type
_entity.pdbx_description
1 polymer ?
#
loop_
_entity_poly.entity_id
_entity_poly.type
_entity_poly.pdbx_seq_one_letter_code
_entity_poly.pdbx_strand_id
1 'polypeptide(L)'
;MDAKPVRISTPHFCRPILRGKIVGIGEAIGTVYPMLGEGIIPSIWSAEILANNLEDLNKYERSILKTFKPFTTIFAFVEKLLKGNFLVKKDWRLILRIYLHMRFKEERYGVECRLKDFLKVLKNRFYSAPSHFSPTARGITCYRR
;
A
#
# COMPACT_ATOMS: atom_id res chain seq x y z
N MET A 1 13.59 2.42 22.17
CA MET A 1 12.76 1.31 21.69
C MET A 1 12.87 1.27 20.18
N ASP A 2 13.51 0.25 19.63
CA ASP A 2 13.56 0.07 18.18
C ASP A 2 12.17 -0.27 17.67
N ALA A 3 11.58 0.60 16.85
CA ALA A 3 10.27 0.38 16.29
C ALA A 3 10.28 -0.89 15.43
N LYS A 4 9.34 -1.81 15.69
CA LYS A 4 9.18 -3.01 14.86
C LYS A 4 8.88 -2.59 13.42
N PRO A 5 9.45 -3.28 12.43
CA PRO A 5 9.23 -2.97 11.03
C PRO A 5 7.75 -3.07 10.65
N VAL A 6 7.22 -1.98 10.08
CA VAL A 6 5.84 -1.94 9.57
C VAL A 6 5.73 -2.85 8.35
N ARG A 7 4.75 -3.77 8.33
CA ARG A 7 4.50 -4.66 7.20
C ARG A 7 3.52 -4.00 6.24
N ILE A 8 3.98 -3.70 5.03
CA ILE A 8 3.22 -2.93 4.02
C ILE A 8 2.99 -3.75 2.73
N SER A 9 3.19 -5.07 2.78
CA SER A 9 3.04 -5.94 1.61
C SER A 9 1.58 -6.00 1.15
N THR A 10 1.36 -5.97 -0.16
CA THR A 10 0.02 -5.97 -0.76
C THR A 10 -0.47 -7.39 -1.04
N PRO A 11 -1.79 -7.61 -1.27
CA PRO A 11 -2.33 -8.96 -1.48
C PRO A 11 -1.73 -9.72 -2.66
N HIS A 12 -1.14 -8.99 -3.61
CA HIS A 12 -0.42 -9.61 -4.72
C HIS A 12 0.83 -10.39 -4.25
N PHE A 13 1.53 -9.88 -3.24
CA PHE A 13 2.74 -10.50 -2.68
C PHE A 13 2.46 -11.46 -1.52
N CYS A 14 1.23 -11.45 -0.98
CA CYS A 14 0.81 -12.28 0.14
C CYS A 14 0.08 -13.56 -0.29
N ARG A 15 0.21 -13.98 -1.55
CA ARG A 15 -0.39 -15.22 -2.04
C ARG A 15 0.25 -16.47 -1.40
N PRO A 16 -0.49 -17.59 -1.27
CA PRO A 16 -1.89 -17.77 -1.65
C PRO A 16 -2.87 -17.11 -0.67
N ILE A 17 -3.92 -16.47 -1.20
CA ILE A 17 -5.00 -15.85 -0.39
C ILE A 17 -6.03 -16.90 0.04
N LEU A 18 -6.23 -17.91 -0.82
CA LEU A 18 -7.14 -19.02 -0.64
C LEU A 18 -6.36 -20.34 -0.62
N ARG A 19 -6.66 -21.22 0.33
CA ARG A 19 -6.14 -22.59 0.36
C ARG A 19 -7.25 -23.57 0.76
N GLY A 20 -7.86 -24.22 -0.23
CA GLY A 20 -9.00 -25.11 0.00
C GLY A 20 -10.18 -24.33 0.58
N LYS A 21 -10.56 -24.63 1.82
CA LYS A 21 -11.62 -23.91 2.56
C LYS A 21 -11.09 -22.80 3.48
N ILE A 22 -9.78 -22.55 3.47
CA ILE A 22 -9.14 -21.52 4.30
C ILE A 22 -9.05 -20.22 3.49
N VAL A 23 -9.66 -19.16 4.01
CA VAL A 23 -9.70 -17.83 3.37
C VAL A 23 -9.00 -16.82 4.27
N GLY A 24 -8.01 -16.11 3.73
CA GLY A 24 -7.40 -14.98 4.42
C GLY A 24 -8.16 -13.67 4.14
N ILE A 25 -8.23 -12.79 5.15
CA ILE A 25 -8.89 -11.47 5.08
C ILE A 25 -8.08 -10.45 5.88
N GLY A 26 -8.27 -9.17 5.56
CA GLY A 26 -7.62 -8.07 6.27
C GLY A 26 -6.09 -8.07 6.15
N GLU A 27 -5.43 -7.61 7.21
CA GLU A 27 -3.96 -7.54 7.25
C GLU A 27 -3.27 -8.91 7.04
N ALA A 28 -3.96 -10.03 7.32
CA ALA A 28 -3.43 -11.36 7.08
C ALA A 28 -3.08 -11.62 5.61
N ILE A 29 -3.79 -10.94 4.68
CA ILE A 29 -3.52 -10.99 3.25
C ILE A 29 -2.90 -9.69 2.73
N GLY A 30 -2.39 -8.82 3.61
CA GLY A 30 -1.70 -7.60 3.20
C GLY A 30 -2.62 -6.48 2.71
N THR A 31 -3.88 -6.41 3.15
CA THR A 31 -4.72 -5.23 2.90
C THR A 31 -4.34 -4.11 3.85
N VAL A 32 -3.22 -3.46 3.56
CA VAL A 32 -2.74 -2.26 4.25
C VAL A 32 -2.47 -1.19 3.20
N TYR A 33 -2.98 0.03 3.41
CA TYR A 33 -2.75 1.12 2.48
C TYR A 33 -1.29 1.59 2.54
N PRO A 34 -0.49 1.49 1.46
CA PRO A 34 0.95 1.61 1.62
C PRO A 34 1.50 2.99 1.95
N MET A 35 0.75 4.06 1.68
CA MET A 35 1.20 5.43 1.96
C MET A 35 0.96 5.83 3.42
N LEU A 36 -0.15 5.39 4.01
CA LEU A 36 -0.56 5.78 5.37
C LEU A 36 -0.34 4.67 6.41
N GLY A 37 -0.17 3.42 5.96
CA GLY A 37 -0.07 2.26 6.86
C GLY A 37 -1.41 1.88 7.49
N GLU A 38 -2.55 2.33 6.96
CA GLU A 38 -3.87 2.04 7.53
C GLU A 38 -4.39 0.66 7.07
N GLY A 39 -4.80 -0.16 8.03
CA GLY A 39 -5.35 -1.49 7.76
C GLY A 39 -6.88 -1.56 7.85
N ILE A 40 -7.53 -0.64 8.57
CA ILE A 40 -8.96 -0.74 8.94
C ILE A 40 -9.86 -0.70 7.69
N ILE A 41 -9.82 0.39 6.92
CA ILE A 41 -10.67 0.56 5.72
C ILE A 41 -10.40 -0.55 4.68
N PRO A 42 -9.14 -0.86 4.31
CA PRO A 42 -8.84 -2.00 3.44
C PRO A 42 -9.35 -3.34 3.98
N SER A 43 -9.32 -3.56 5.29
CA SER A 43 -9.83 -4.79 5.90
C SER A 43 -11.34 -4.90 5.78
N ILE A 44 -12.07 -3.79 5.97
CA ILE A 44 -13.52 -3.73 5.77
C ILE A 44 -13.87 -4.08 4.31
N TRP A 45 -13.16 -3.51 3.33
CA TRP A 45 -13.39 -3.87 1.92
C TRP A 45 -13.11 -5.35 1.64
N SER A 46 -12.07 -5.92 2.26
CA SER A 46 -11.77 -7.34 2.09
C SER A 46 -12.88 -8.23 2.65
N ALA A 47 -13.50 -7.83 3.76
CA ALA A 47 -14.63 -8.53 4.36
C ALA A 47 -15.90 -8.38 3.51
N GLU A 48 -16.18 -7.20 2.97
CA GLU A 48 -17.30 -6.95 2.06
C GLU A 48 -17.17 -7.77 0.76
N ILE A 49 -15.96 -7.83 0.18
CA ILE A 49 -15.69 -8.66 -1.00
C ILE A 49 -15.88 -10.13 -0.68
N LEU A 50 -15.50 -10.59 0.52
CA LEU A 50 -15.75 -11.96 0.96
C LEU A 50 -17.25 -12.25 1.07
N ALA A 51 -18.00 -11.38 1.76
CA ALA A 51 -19.44 -11.52 1.94
C ALA A 51 -20.18 -11.64 0.59
N ASN A 52 -19.77 -10.85 -0.40
CA ASN A 52 -20.35 -10.87 -1.75
C ASN A 52 -19.91 -12.05 -2.63
N ASN A 53 -18.95 -12.87 -2.18
CA ASN A 53 -18.40 -13.99 -2.96
C ASN A 53 -18.27 -15.27 -2.12
N LEU A 54 -19.11 -15.45 -1.10
CA LEU A 54 -19.11 -16.65 -0.25
C LEU A 54 -19.35 -17.94 -1.04
N GLU A 55 -20.13 -17.86 -2.13
CA GLU A 55 -20.46 -19.00 -3.00
C GLU A 55 -19.30 -19.38 -3.94
N ASP A 56 -18.42 -18.44 -4.28
CA ASP A 56 -17.27 -18.68 -5.18
C ASP A 56 -16.01 -18.01 -4.62
N LEU A 57 -15.24 -18.78 -3.86
CA LEU A 57 -13.98 -18.33 -3.25
C LEU A 57 -12.87 -18.04 -4.28
N ASN A 58 -12.95 -18.63 -5.48
CA ASN A 58 -12.00 -18.29 -6.55
C ASN A 58 -12.30 -16.90 -7.11
N LYS A 59 -13.59 -16.56 -7.23
CA LYS A 59 -14.03 -15.21 -7.58
C LYS A 59 -13.70 -14.20 -6.49
N TYR A 60 -13.73 -14.59 -5.22
CA TYR A 60 -13.22 -13.78 -4.11
C TYR A 60 -11.75 -13.40 -4.32
N GLU A 61 -10.86 -14.38 -4.55
CA GLU A 61 -9.43 -14.12 -4.73
C GLU A 61 -9.18 -13.17 -5.92
N ARG A 62 -9.84 -13.42 -7.05
CA ARG A 62 -9.75 -12.54 -8.24
C ARG A 62 -10.22 -11.11 -7.94
N SER A 63 -11.31 -10.97 -7.17
CA SER A 63 -11.88 -9.67 -6.80
C SER A 63 -10.98 -8.89 -5.83
N ILE A 64 -10.35 -9.57 -4.87
CA ILE A 64 -9.33 -8.97 -4.00
C ILE A 64 -8.17 -8.44 -4.83
N LEU A 65 -7.59 -9.28 -5.69
CA LEU A 65 -6.44 -8.90 -6.50
C LEU A 65 -6.74 -7.73 -7.45
N LYS A 66 -7.95 -7.68 -8.00
CA LYS A 66 -8.42 -6.58 -8.84
C LYS A 66 -8.58 -5.29 -8.02
N THR A 67 -9.23 -5.37 -6.86
CA THR A 67 -9.50 -4.21 -6.00
C THR A 67 -8.21 -3.58 -5.46
N PHE A 68 -7.26 -4.41 -5.02
CA PHE A 68 -6.00 -3.97 -4.41
C PHE A 68 -4.84 -3.82 -5.39
N LYS A 69 -5.03 -4.04 -6.69
CA LYS A 69 -4.01 -3.78 -7.73
C LYS A 69 -3.36 -2.38 -7.63
N PRO A 70 -4.09 -1.29 -7.32
CA PRO A 70 -3.49 0.03 -7.14
C PRO A 70 -2.51 0.07 -5.96
N PHE A 71 -2.76 -0.71 -4.89
CA PHE A 71 -1.90 -0.74 -3.72
C PHE A 71 -0.52 -1.26 -4.10
N THR A 72 -0.43 -2.23 -5.02
CA THR A 72 0.87 -2.72 -5.53
C THR A 72 1.66 -1.63 -6.23
N THR A 73 0.98 -0.72 -6.94
CA THR A 73 1.64 0.42 -7.61
C THR A 73 2.16 1.43 -6.60
N ILE A 74 1.38 1.71 -5.57
CA ILE A 74 1.74 2.61 -4.46
C ILE A 74 2.89 1.99 -3.64
N PHE A 75 2.84 0.68 -3.37
CA PHE A 75 3.90 -0.04 -2.68
C PHE A 75 5.24 0.05 -3.42
N ALA A 76 5.24 -0.18 -4.74
CA ALA A 76 6.46 -0.04 -5.55
C ALA A 76 7.02 1.39 -5.51
N PHE A 77 6.14 2.39 -5.42
CA PHE A 77 6.52 3.79 -5.23
C PHE A 77 7.18 4.03 -3.85
N VAL A 78 6.56 3.52 -2.78
CA VAL A 78 7.12 3.61 -1.41
C VAL A 78 8.45 2.87 -1.31
N GLU A 79 8.56 1.70 -1.91
CA GLU A 79 9.80 0.92 -1.93
C GLU A 79 10.94 1.69 -2.63
N LYS A 80 10.66 2.34 -3.76
CA LYS A 80 11.62 3.21 -4.45
C LYS A 80 12.05 4.42 -3.60
N LEU A 81 11.10 5.04 -2.91
CA LEU A 81 11.37 6.15 -1.98
C LEU A 81 12.29 5.71 -0.85
N LEU A 82 12.01 4.57 -0.21
CA LEU A 82 12.80 4.04 0.90
C LEU A 82 14.22 3.63 0.46
N LYS A 83 14.38 3.14 -0.78
CA LYS A 83 15.69 2.77 -1.35
C LYS A 83 16.53 3.98 -1.80
N GLY A 84 16.03 5.21 -1.69
CA GLY A 84 16.75 6.42 -2.11
C GLY A 84 16.88 6.60 -3.64
N ASN A 85 16.24 5.73 -4.44
CA ASN A 85 16.32 5.74 -5.90
C ASN A 85 15.25 6.60 -6.57
N PHE A 86 14.64 7.52 -5.83
CA PHE A 86 13.48 8.28 -6.28
C PHE A 86 13.89 9.62 -6.92
N LEU A 87 13.59 9.78 -8.20
CA LEU A 87 13.80 11.03 -8.94
C LEU A 87 12.45 11.58 -9.37
N VAL A 88 11.97 12.64 -8.70
CA VAL A 88 10.64 13.28 -8.94
C VAL A 88 10.36 13.54 -10.42
N LYS A 89 11.37 14.01 -11.17
CA LYS A 89 11.24 14.28 -12.62
C LYS A 89 11.03 13.00 -13.44
N LYS A 90 11.66 11.87 -13.07
CA LYS A 90 11.54 10.59 -13.80
C LYS A 90 10.26 9.84 -13.42
N ASP A 91 9.86 9.89 -12.15
CA ASP A 91 8.69 9.17 -11.64
C ASP A 91 7.40 10.01 -11.64
N TRP A 92 7.38 11.19 -12.29
CA TRP A 92 6.21 12.08 -12.30
C TRP A 92 4.94 11.41 -12.85
N ARG A 93 5.06 10.53 -13.85
CA ARG A 93 3.94 9.75 -14.39
C ARG A 93 3.36 8.78 -13.36
N LEU A 94 4.20 8.23 -12.48
CA LEU A 94 3.79 7.34 -11.40
C LEU A 94 3.07 8.13 -10.31
N ILE A 95 3.62 9.29 -9.93
CA ILE A 95 2.99 10.25 -9.02
C ILE A 95 1.60 10.64 -9.54
N LEU A 96 1.50 11.03 -10.82
CA LEU A 96 0.24 11.46 -11.42
C LEU A 96 -0.80 10.33 -11.42
N ARG A 97 -0.40 9.08 -11.72
CA ARG A 97 -1.31 7.92 -11.68
C ARG A 97 -1.81 7.64 -10.27
N ILE A 98 -0.94 7.73 -9.26
CA ILE A 98 -1.32 7.56 -7.86
C ILE A 98 -2.28 8.67 -7.43
N TYR A 99 -1.94 9.92 -7.73
CA TYR A 99 -2.77 11.08 -7.43
C TYR A 99 -4.15 10.98 -8.09
N LEU A 100 -4.22 10.74 -9.41
CA LEU A 100 -5.49 10.57 -10.12
C LEU A 100 -6.29 9.41 -9.53
N HIS A 101 -5.65 8.29 -9.20
CA HIS A 101 -6.35 7.15 -8.58
C HIS A 101 -6.96 7.49 -7.22
N MET A 102 -6.26 8.27 -6.40
CA MET A 102 -6.76 8.74 -5.11
C MET A 102 -7.90 9.76 -5.30
N ARG A 103 -7.73 10.72 -6.21
CA ARG A 103 -8.72 11.76 -6.56
C ARG A 103 -10.05 11.18 -7.07
N PHE A 104 -10.00 10.15 -7.91
CA PHE A 104 -11.21 9.50 -8.43
C PHE A 104 -11.88 8.56 -7.43
N LYS A 105 -11.28 8.33 -6.26
CA LYS A 105 -11.81 7.47 -5.20
C LYS A 105 -11.83 8.15 -3.83
N GLU A 106 -11.92 9.48 -3.79
CA GLU A 106 -11.92 10.26 -2.53
C GLU A 106 -12.99 9.77 -1.54
N GLU A 107 -14.17 9.43 -2.04
CA GLU A 107 -15.28 8.90 -1.23
C GLU A 107 -14.95 7.57 -0.53
N ARG A 108 -14.07 6.75 -1.12
CA ARG A 108 -13.63 5.47 -0.53
C ARG A 108 -12.50 5.65 0.47
N TYR A 109 -11.57 6.56 0.20
CA TYR A 109 -10.43 6.78 1.10
C TYR A 109 -10.77 7.74 2.24
N GLY A 110 -11.85 8.52 2.15
CA GLY A 110 -12.26 9.46 3.19
C GLY A 110 -11.27 10.61 3.40
N VAL A 111 -10.40 10.88 2.41
CA VAL A 111 -9.37 11.91 2.46
C VAL A 111 -9.57 12.88 1.31
N GLU A 112 -9.74 14.18 1.61
CA GLU A 112 -9.58 15.24 0.61
C GLU A 112 -8.13 15.23 0.11
N CYS A 113 -7.91 14.64 -1.07
CA CYS A 113 -6.58 14.53 -1.62
C CYS A 113 -6.20 15.86 -2.29
N ARG A 114 -5.85 16.88 -1.50
CA ARG A 114 -5.31 18.13 -2.04
C ARG A 114 -3.89 17.85 -2.54
N LEU A 115 -3.63 18.17 -3.81
CA LEU A 115 -2.30 18.00 -4.43
C LEU A 115 -1.19 18.67 -3.61
N LYS A 116 -1.51 19.76 -2.89
CA LYS A 116 -0.59 20.46 -1.99
C LYS A 116 -0.13 19.60 -0.81
N ASP A 117 -1.01 18.79 -0.21
CA ASP A 117 -0.66 17.93 0.92
C ASP A 117 0.13 16.70 0.46
N PHE A 118 -0.21 16.16 -0.71
CA PHE A 118 0.58 15.12 -1.36
C PHE A 118 2.00 15.61 -1.70
N LEU A 119 2.12 16.81 -2.27
CA LEU A 119 3.40 17.45 -2.53
C LEU A 119 4.15 17.83 -1.24
N LYS A 120 3.45 18.12 -0.13
CA LYS A 120 4.06 18.38 1.18
C LYS A 120 4.70 17.12 1.76
N VAL A 121 4.06 15.96 1.63
CA VAL A 121 4.66 14.65 2.02
C VAL A 121 5.92 14.36 1.19
N LEU A 122 5.92 14.72 -0.09
CA LEU A 122 7.11 14.62 -0.94
C LEU A 122 8.18 15.63 -0.50
N LYS A 123 7.80 16.90 -0.31
CA LYS A 123 8.71 18.02 -0.01
C LYS A 123 9.33 17.95 1.39
N ASN A 124 8.62 17.48 2.41
CA ASN A 124 9.13 17.40 3.79
C ASN A 124 10.27 16.39 3.97
N ARG A 125 10.45 15.42 3.05
CA ARG A 125 11.65 14.55 3.03
C ARG A 125 12.78 15.05 2.13
N PHE A 126 12.55 16.04 1.26
CA PHE A 126 13.62 16.64 0.44
C PHE A 126 14.56 17.54 1.26
N TYR A 127 14.21 17.94 2.50
CA TYR A 127 15.06 18.75 3.39
C TYR A 127 15.57 18.00 4.64
N SER A 128 15.47 16.67 4.68
CA SER A 128 16.13 15.87 5.71
C SER A 128 16.71 14.61 5.08
N ALA A 129 17.71 14.81 4.23
CA ALA A 129 18.87 13.94 4.30
C ALA A 129 19.80 14.53 5.36
N PRO A 130 19.68 14.16 6.66
CA PRO A 130 20.85 14.29 7.51
C PRO A 130 21.87 13.29 6.98
N SER A 131 23.09 13.75 6.76
CA SER A 131 24.31 12.99 6.43
C SER A 131 24.70 11.93 7.48
N HIS A 132 23.76 11.55 8.36
CA HIS A 132 23.89 10.55 9.41
C HIS A 132 22.66 9.64 9.40
N PHE A 133 22.39 8.97 8.27
CA PHE A 133 21.60 7.75 8.31
C PHE A 133 22.57 6.58 8.21
N SER A 134 23.06 6.15 9.37
CA SER A 134 23.79 4.88 9.47
C SER A 134 22.84 3.75 9.00
N PRO A 135 23.33 2.76 8.25
CA PRO A 135 22.51 1.76 7.58
C PRO A 135 21.87 0.72 8.53
N THR A 136 21.72 1.04 9.82
CA THR A 136 21.30 0.09 10.86
C THR A 136 19.83 0.21 11.29
N ALA A 137 19.06 1.18 10.80
CA ALA A 137 17.64 1.28 11.12
C ALA A 137 16.77 0.36 10.24
N ARG A 138 16.65 -0.91 10.65
CA ARG A 138 15.71 -1.93 10.11
C ARG A 138 14.24 -1.61 10.48
N GLY A 139 13.76 -0.40 10.15
CA GLY A 139 12.47 0.11 10.61
C GLY A 139 11.26 -0.19 9.72
N ILE A 140 11.44 -0.73 8.52
CA ILE A 140 10.36 -1.22 7.63
C ILE A 140 10.94 -2.38 6.81
N THR A 141 10.64 -3.62 7.19
CA THR A 141 11.11 -4.81 6.49
C THR A 141 10.12 -5.13 5.38
N CYS A 142 10.49 -4.75 4.17
CA CYS A 142 9.79 -5.07 2.95
C CYS A 142 9.98 -6.57 2.65
N TYR A 143 9.08 -7.43 3.14
CA TYR A 143 9.14 -8.86 2.84
C TYR A 143 8.60 -9.10 1.42
N ARG A 144 9.51 -9.30 0.47
CA ARG A 144 9.27 -10.16 -0.70
C ARG A 144 9.52 -11.60 -0.21
N ARG A 145 8.47 -12.40 -0.07
CA ARG A 145 8.62 -13.86 -0.03
C ARG A 145 8.96 -14.34 -1.43
#